data_AF-A0A3M3B4C7-F1
#
_entry.id   AF-A0A3M3B4C7-F1
#
_cell.length_a   1.000
_cell.length_b   1.000
_cell.length_c   1.000
_cell.angle_alpha   90.00
_cell.angle_beta   90.00
_cell.angle_gamma   90.00
#
_symmetry.space_group_name_H-M   'P 1'
#
loop_
_entity.id
_entity.type
_entity.pdbx_description
1 polymer ?
#
loop_
_entity_poly.entity_id
_entity_poly.type
_entity_poly.pdbx_seq_one_letter_code
_entity_poly.pdbx_strand_id
1 'polypeptide(L)'
;MSYIRALATQRIGHSIGFLYPNGQTTDWTTSGHGKGARLQYRKVYNKAFDLINKHLPKVKLIYGETSEEFKYAQSLYDYCVSQGIVRFEQELKDEFLKKKGLSFWGLFDEGIYSQLHREFLDIDQRLKVTKMDQVSIAQQLLLENVVDTPRQANTTAYYASLWMNDQELVLSQRSFETHAARLNRIGINIRNVCDIRSFSTVFIREMKEITPAKNIQPPSFYKRASHLRSVA
;
A
#
# COMPACT_ATOMS: atom_id res chain seq x y z
N MET A 1 -4.01 -2.89 -11.11
CA MET A 1 -2.72 -2.16 -11.16
C MET A 1 -2.82 -0.76 -10.56
N SER A 2 -3.85 0.03 -10.89
CA SER A 2 -4.04 1.39 -10.37
C SER A 2 -4.06 1.50 -8.83
N TYR A 3 -4.59 0.49 -8.14
CA TYR A 3 -4.59 0.43 -6.66
C TYR A 3 -3.18 0.43 -6.06
N ILE A 4 -2.25 -0.39 -6.56
CA ILE A 4 -0.86 -0.46 -6.05
C ILE A 4 -0.12 0.85 -6.30
N ARG A 5 -0.35 1.48 -7.46
CA ARG A 5 0.19 2.81 -7.77
C ARG A 5 -0.33 3.86 -6.79
N ALA A 6 -1.63 3.85 -6.48
CA ALA A 6 -2.22 4.76 -5.49
C ALA A 6 -1.58 4.55 -4.11
N LEU A 7 -1.42 3.30 -3.67
CA LEU A 7 -0.75 2.98 -2.41
C LEU A 7 0.69 3.53 -2.33
N ALA A 8 1.46 3.44 -3.42
CA ALA A 8 2.84 3.91 -3.46
C ALA A 8 2.99 5.43 -3.20
N THR A 9 1.93 6.22 -3.44
CA THR A 9 1.92 7.66 -3.12
C THR A 9 1.91 7.94 -1.62
N GLN A 10 1.48 6.97 -0.82
CA GLN A 10 1.30 7.10 0.62
C GLN A 10 2.61 6.80 1.36
N ARG A 11 2.80 7.45 2.51
CA ARG A 11 3.88 7.13 3.46
C ARG A 11 3.36 6.30 4.63
N ILE A 12 4.22 5.47 5.21
CA ILE A 12 3.96 4.76 6.46
C ILE A 12 4.95 5.25 7.51
N GLY A 13 4.50 6.13 8.41
CA GLY A 13 5.40 6.87 9.30
C GLY A 13 6.44 7.65 8.47
N HIS A 14 7.72 7.38 8.73
CA HIS A 14 8.83 7.97 7.96
C HIS A 14 9.17 7.22 6.67
N SER A 15 8.60 6.04 6.45
CA SER A 15 8.91 5.23 5.26
C SER A 15 8.19 5.77 4.03
N ILE A 16 8.95 5.92 2.95
CA ILE A 16 8.52 6.43 1.66
C ILE A 16 8.13 5.25 0.77
N GLY A 17 6.96 5.34 0.15
CA GLY A 17 6.49 4.37 -0.83
C GLY A 17 7.34 4.45 -2.10
N PHE A 18 7.78 3.29 -2.58
CA PHE A 18 8.49 3.15 -3.84
C PHE A 18 7.73 2.19 -4.74
N LEU A 19 7.30 2.66 -5.91
CA LEU A 19 6.66 1.84 -6.93
C LEU A 19 7.74 1.26 -7.84
N TYR A 20 7.79 -0.06 -7.97
CA TYR A 20 8.72 -0.69 -8.91
C TYR A 20 8.34 -0.35 -10.37
N PRO A 21 9.29 -0.29 -11.31
CA PRO A 21 9.03 0.11 -12.70
C PRO A 21 7.93 -0.71 -13.40
N ASN A 22 7.78 -1.98 -13.02
CA ASN A 22 6.73 -2.85 -13.56
C ASN A 22 5.32 -2.54 -13.05
N GLY A 23 5.16 -1.67 -12.04
CA GLY A 23 3.88 -1.31 -11.44
C GLY A 23 3.16 -2.43 -10.69
N GLN A 24 3.81 -3.57 -10.45
CA GLN A 24 3.20 -4.76 -9.83
C GLN A 24 3.49 -4.86 -8.33
N THR A 25 4.44 -4.08 -7.83
CA THR A 25 4.90 -4.10 -6.45
C THR A 25 5.17 -2.67 -6.00
N THR A 26 4.81 -2.37 -4.76
CA THR A 26 5.33 -1.22 -4.02
C THR A 26 5.83 -1.66 -2.66
N ASP A 27 6.86 -1.00 -2.15
CA ASP A 27 7.34 -1.20 -0.80
C ASP A 27 7.57 0.14 -0.09
N TRP A 28 7.74 0.08 1.24
CA TRP A 28 7.98 1.26 2.06
C TRP A 28 9.30 1.14 2.78
N THR A 29 10.22 2.06 2.45
CA THR A 29 11.58 2.08 2.98
C THR A 29 11.95 3.50 3.39
N THR A 30 12.95 3.66 4.27
CA THR A 30 13.35 4.99 4.75
C THR A 30 13.91 5.87 3.62
N SER A 31 14.55 5.26 2.61
CA SER A 31 15.17 5.97 1.49
C SER A 31 14.33 5.99 0.21
N GLY A 32 13.22 5.23 0.13
CA GLY A 32 12.38 5.20 -1.06
C GLY A 32 13.04 4.57 -2.30
N HIS A 33 13.99 3.65 -2.12
CA HIS A 33 14.74 3.00 -3.21
C HIS A 33 14.61 1.47 -3.20
N GLY A 34 13.55 0.92 -2.60
CA GLY A 34 13.33 -0.52 -2.50
C GLY A 34 14.40 -1.30 -1.72
N LYS A 35 15.27 -0.60 -0.97
CA LYS A 35 16.27 -1.23 -0.10
C LYS A 35 15.60 -1.53 1.24
N GLY A 36 15.45 -2.83 1.52
CA GLY A 36 14.75 -3.34 2.70
C GLY A 36 15.10 -2.59 3.99
N ALA A 37 14.11 -2.39 4.85
CA ALA A 37 14.29 -1.61 6.07
C ALA A 37 14.79 -2.49 7.24
N ARG A 38 15.64 -1.88 8.09
CA ARG A 38 16.39 -2.55 9.17
C ARG A 38 15.49 -3.26 10.19
N LEU A 39 14.38 -2.63 10.57
CA LEU A 39 13.49 -3.12 11.62
C LEU A 39 12.26 -3.84 11.08
N GLN A 40 11.64 -3.27 10.04
CA GLN A 40 10.44 -3.81 9.44
C GLN A 40 10.47 -3.54 7.95
N TYR A 41 10.06 -4.51 7.14
CA TYR A 41 9.88 -4.34 5.71
C TYR A 41 8.42 -4.58 5.35
N ARG A 42 7.83 -3.67 4.59
CA ARG A 42 6.42 -3.69 4.21
C ARG A 42 6.33 -3.59 2.71
N LYS A 43 5.59 -4.50 2.08
CA LYS A 43 5.39 -4.53 0.64
C LYS A 43 3.96 -4.91 0.28
N VAL A 44 3.49 -4.36 -0.81
CA VAL A 44 2.21 -4.71 -1.44
C VAL A 44 2.48 -5.11 -2.87
N TYR A 45 1.93 -6.25 -3.30
CA TYR A 45 2.15 -6.73 -4.66
C TYR A 45 0.95 -7.46 -5.24
N ASN A 46 0.88 -7.47 -6.57
CA ASN A 46 -0.08 -8.27 -7.34
C ASN A 46 0.26 -9.75 -7.18
N LYS A 47 -0.63 -10.52 -6.52
CA LYS A 47 -0.34 -11.93 -6.22
C LYS A 47 -0.33 -12.81 -7.46
N ALA A 48 -1.18 -12.52 -8.44
CA ALA A 48 -1.17 -13.24 -9.72
C ALA A 48 0.18 -13.07 -10.44
N PHE A 49 0.70 -11.84 -10.48
CA PHE A 49 2.00 -11.56 -11.09
C PHE A 49 3.15 -12.30 -10.40
N ASP A 50 3.14 -12.40 -9.07
CA ASP A 50 4.13 -13.17 -8.31
C ASP A 50 4.02 -14.68 -8.62
N LEU A 51 2.80 -15.21 -8.72
CA LEU A 51 2.56 -16.63 -9.03
C LEU A 51 3.11 -17.00 -10.41
N ILE A 52 2.74 -16.27 -11.46
CA ILE A 52 3.13 -16.61 -12.84
C ILE A 52 4.64 -16.48 -13.07
N ASN A 53 5.30 -15.50 -12.46
CA ASN A 53 6.73 -15.25 -12.70
C ASN A 53 7.66 -16.07 -11.80
N LYS A 54 7.21 -16.46 -10.60
CA LYS A 54 8.09 -17.13 -9.62
C LYS A 54 7.62 -18.51 -9.21
N HIS A 55 6.32 -18.73 -9.04
CA HIS A 55 5.81 -19.96 -8.46
C HIS A 55 5.54 -21.02 -9.54
N LEU A 56 4.72 -20.69 -10.55
CA LEU A 56 4.35 -21.61 -11.63
C LEU A 56 5.56 -22.20 -12.36
N PRO A 57 6.61 -21.42 -12.73
CA PRO A 57 7.78 -21.99 -13.40
C PRO A 57 8.51 -23.03 -12.54
N LYS A 58 8.58 -22.81 -11.22
CA LYS A 58 9.20 -23.77 -10.28
C LYS A 58 8.38 -25.05 -10.16
N VAL A 59 7.05 -24.92 -10.05
CA VAL A 59 6.15 -26.08 -9.98
C VAL A 59 6.20 -26.86 -11.28
N LYS A 60 6.18 -26.18 -12.44
CA LYS A 60 6.32 -26.80 -13.77
C LYS A 60 7.63 -27.57 -13.90
N LEU A 61 8.73 -27.00 -13.43
CA LEU A 61 10.05 -27.63 -13.49
C LEU A 61 10.12 -28.90 -12.62
N ILE A 62 9.51 -28.89 -11.44
CA ILE A 62 9.62 -30.00 -10.46
C ILE A 62 8.63 -31.12 -10.78
N TYR A 63 7.37 -30.79 -11.08
CA TYR A 63 6.28 -31.75 -11.18
C TYR A 63 5.81 -31.99 -12.62
N GLY A 64 6.16 -31.10 -13.57
CA GLY A 64 5.69 -31.16 -14.94
C GLY A 64 4.34 -30.45 -15.14
N GLU A 65 4.04 -30.09 -16.39
CA GLU A 65 2.86 -29.28 -16.76
C GLU A 65 1.53 -30.04 -16.64
N THR A 66 1.56 -31.36 -16.75
CA THR A 66 0.35 -32.21 -16.64
C THR A 66 0.02 -32.62 -15.19
N SER A 67 0.88 -32.27 -14.23
CA SER A 67 0.74 -32.65 -12.82
C SER A 67 -0.43 -31.96 -12.12
N GLU A 68 -0.96 -32.61 -11.08
CA GLU A 68 -2.01 -32.04 -10.25
C GLU A 68 -1.51 -30.81 -9.45
N GLU A 69 -0.24 -30.79 -9.08
CA GLU A 69 0.42 -29.66 -8.44
C GLU A 69 0.44 -28.44 -9.36
N PHE A 70 0.78 -28.63 -10.64
CA PHE A 70 0.79 -27.55 -11.61
C PHE A 70 -0.64 -27.05 -11.89
N LYS A 71 -1.61 -27.96 -12.09
CA LYS A 71 -3.03 -27.59 -12.26
C LYS A 71 -3.56 -26.81 -11.05
N TYR A 72 -3.21 -27.21 -9.83
CA TYR A 72 -3.57 -26.50 -8.61
C TYR A 72 -2.95 -25.10 -8.57
N ALA A 73 -1.66 -24.97 -8.84
CA ALA A 73 -0.98 -23.68 -8.89
C ALA A 73 -1.56 -22.76 -9.97
N GLN A 74 -1.90 -23.32 -11.14
CA GLN A 74 -2.59 -22.61 -12.23
C GLN A 74 -3.97 -22.11 -11.77
N SER A 75 -4.77 -22.97 -11.12
CA SER A 75 -6.09 -22.59 -10.59
C SER A 75 -6.01 -21.44 -9.58
N LEU A 76 -4.97 -21.43 -8.74
CA LEU A 76 -4.70 -20.31 -7.82
C LEU A 76 -4.34 -19.01 -8.56
N TYR A 77 -3.53 -19.12 -9.62
CA TYR A 77 -3.20 -17.98 -10.45
C TYR A 77 -4.45 -17.41 -11.12
N ASP A 78 -5.27 -18.25 -11.75
CA ASP A 78 -6.49 -17.84 -12.45
C ASP A 78 -7.48 -17.18 -11.48
N TYR A 79 -7.63 -17.73 -10.27
CA TYR A 79 -8.40 -17.09 -9.20
C TYR A 79 -7.84 -15.70 -8.86
N CYS A 80 -6.53 -15.58 -8.67
CA CYS A 80 -5.90 -14.30 -8.35
C CYS A 80 -6.08 -13.25 -9.46
N VAL A 81 -6.05 -13.67 -10.73
CA VAL A 81 -6.34 -12.80 -11.89
C VAL A 81 -7.80 -12.35 -11.86
N SER A 82 -8.73 -13.29 -11.73
CA SER A 82 -10.17 -13.00 -11.79
C SER A 82 -10.63 -12.04 -10.68
N GLN A 83 -10.07 -12.18 -9.47
CA GLN A 83 -10.44 -11.36 -8.31
C GLN A 83 -9.55 -10.12 -8.15
N GLY A 84 -8.46 -10.00 -8.92
CA GLY A 84 -7.49 -8.91 -8.76
C GLY A 84 -6.78 -8.91 -7.41
N ILE A 85 -6.35 -10.09 -6.93
CA ILE A 85 -5.79 -10.25 -5.58
C ILE A 85 -4.50 -9.46 -5.40
N VAL A 86 -4.51 -8.59 -4.39
CA VAL A 86 -3.35 -7.81 -3.94
C VAL A 86 -2.97 -8.28 -2.54
N ARG A 87 -1.71 -8.66 -2.35
CA ARG A 87 -1.19 -9.13 -1.06
C ARG A 87 -0.45 -8.03 -0.34
N PHE A 88 -0.82 -7.82 0.92
CA PHE A 88 -0.07 -7.04 1.88
C PHE A 88 0.85 -7.97 2.66
N GLU A 89 2.14 -7.67 2.68
CA GLU A 89 3.15 -8.48 3.35
C GLU A 89 4.03 -7.60 4.24
N GLN A 90 4.14 -8.00 5.51
CA GLN A 90 4.98 -7.34 6.50
C GLN A 90 5.98 -8.35 7.07
N GLU A 91 7.24 -7.97 7.02
CA GLU A 91 8.35 -8.74 7.58
C GLU A 91 8.90 -7.97 8.79
N LEU A 92 8.83 -8.56 9.97
CA LEU A 92 9.46 -8.03 11.17
C LEU A 92 10.88 -8.63 11.27
N LYS A 93 11.90 -7.79 11.33
CA LYS A 93 13.30 -8.24 11.37
C LYS A 93 13.71 -8.61 12.80
N ASP A 94 14.72 -9.46 12.92
CA ASP A 94 15.20 -10.01 14.20
C ASP A 94 15.43 -8.94 15.27
N GLU A 95 16.08 -7.83 14.90
CA GLU A 95 16.32 -6.73 15.84
C GLU A 95 15.03 -6.11 16.38
N PHE A 96 14.01 -5.95 15.53
CA PHE A 96 12.71 -5.43 15.97
C PHE A 96 12.04 -6.40 16.93
N LEU A 97 12.07 -7.70 16.63
CA LEU A 97 11.50 -8.74 17.48
C LEU A 97 12.18 -8.75 18.85
N LYS A 98 13.52 -8.72 18.89
CA LYS A 98 14.29 -8.71 20.15
C LYS A 98 14.00 -7.47 20.99
N LYS A 99 14.01 -6.29 20.35
CA LYS A 99 13.73 -5.01 21.04
C LYS A 99 12.33 -4.95 21.63
N LYS A 100 11.37 -5.67 21.05
CA LYS A 100 9.97 -5.70 21.48
C LYS A 100 9.61 -6.94 22.31
N GLY A 101 10.57 -7.83 22.59
CA GLY A 101 10.32 -9.07 23.31
C GLY A 101 9.43 -10.08 22.56
N LEU A 102 9.41 -10.02 21.22
CA LEU A 102 8.54 -10.82 20.35
C LEU A 102 9.26 -12.03 19.71
N SER A 103 10.52 -12.27 20.08
CA SER A 103 11.36 -13.30 19.45
C SER A 103 11.00 -14.73 19.83
N PHE A 104 10.31 -14.94 20.95
CA PHE A 104 10.06 -16.26 21.49
C PHE A 104 8.56 -16.57 21.49
N TRP A 105 8.16 -17.48 20.62
CA TRP A 105 6.77 -17.89 20.46
C TRP A 105 6.17 -18.37 21.79
N GLY A 106 4.94 -17.97 22.09
CA GLY A 106 4.24 -18.33 23.33
C GLY A 106 4.68 -17.57 24.59
N LEU A 107 5.68 -16.68 24.53
CA LEU A 107 6.13 -15.87 25.67
C LEU A 107 5.64 -14.41 25.64
N PHE A 108 4.76 -14.06 24.70
CA PHE A 108 4.17 -12.74 24.56
C PHE A 108 2.74 -12.85 24.01
N ASP A 109 1.98 -11.76 24.13
CA ASP A 109 0.66 -11.66 23.50
C ASP A 109 0.80 -11.48 21.97
N GLU A 110 0.41 -12.51 21.22
CA GLU A 110 0.41 -12.51 19.75
C GLU A 110 -0.51 -11.45 19.14
N GLY A 111 -1.46 -10.91 19.92
CA GLY A 111 -2.30 -9.77 19.53
C GLY A 111 -1.48 -8.55 19.07
N ILE A 112 -0.25 -8.39 19.55
CA ILE A 112 0.69 -7.34 19.14
C ILE A 112 0.96 -7.40 17.63
N TYR A 113 1.08 -8.59 17.04
CA TYR A 113 1.28 -8.72 15.59
C TYR A 113 0.07 -8.25 14.80
N SER A 114 -1.14 -8.57 15.27
CA SER A 114 -2.38 -8.11 14.64
C SER A 114 -2.47 -6.59 14.65
N GLN A 115 -2.11 -5.96 15.78
CA GLN A 115 -2.10 -4.49 15.89
C GLN A 115 -1.09 -3.85 14.92
N LEU A 116 0.15 -4.34 14.90
CA LEU A 116 1.20 -3.85 13.99
C LEU A 116 0.83 -4.03 12.51
N HIS A 117 0.14 -5.13 12.19
CA HIS A 117 -0.26 -5.40 10.83
C HIS A 117 -1.47 -4.58 10.40
N ARG A 118 -2.41 -4.33 11.31
CA ARG A 118 -3.60 -3.50 11.03
C ARG A 118 -3.23 -2.08 10.61
N GLU A 119 -2.25 -1.47 11.27
CA GLU A 119 -1.72 -0.15 10.87
C GLU A 119 -1.28 -0.14 9.39
N PHE A 120 -0.68 -1.24 8.92
CA PHE A 120 -0.27 -1.37 7.53
C PHE A 120 -1.44 -1.66 6.58
N LEU A 121 -2.40 -2.50 7.00
CA LEU A 121 -3.60 -2.80 6.21
C LEU A 121 -4.52 -1.59 6.01
N ASP A 122 -4.44 -0.60 6.90
CA ASP A 122 -5.28 0.60 6.87
C ASP A 122 -4.64 1.78 6.13
N ILE A 123 -3.51 1.58 5.45
CA ILE A 123 -2.88 2.63 4.66
C ILE A 123 -3.79 3.15 3.53
N ASP A 124 -4.65 2.29 2.98
CA ASP A 124 -5.60 2.61 1.92
C ASP A 124 -6.71 3.56 2.39
N GLN A 125 -7.02 3.57 3.70
CA GLN A 125 -7.99 4.50 4.28
C GLN A 125 -7.57 5.97 4.12
N ARG A 126 -6.31 6.24 3.82
CA ARG A 126 -5.81 7.59 3.54
C ARG A 126 -6.11 8.05 2.13
N LEU A 127 -6.41 7.14 1.20
CA LEU A 127 -6.75 7.45 -0.20
C LEU A 127 -8.19 7.97 -0.32
N LYS A 128 -8.48 9.11 0.34
CA LYS A 128 -9.85 9.66 0.47
C LYS A 128 -10.20 10.70 -0.58
N VAL A 129 -9.21 11.36 -1.17
CA VAL A 129 -9.46 12.38 -2.19
C VAL A 129 -9.75 11.69 -3.51
N THR A 130 -11.04 11.67 -3.86
CA THR A 130 -11.50 11.15 -5.15
C THR A 130 -11.04 12.10 -6.24
N LYS A 131 -11.35 13.40 -6.14
CA LYS A 131 -11.02 14.41 -7.16
C LYS A 131 -9.96 15.39 -6.69
N MET A 132 -8.88 15.51 -7.44
CA MET A 132 -7.76 16.41 -7.16
C MET A 132 -8.03 17.82 -7.69
N ASP A 133 -9.15 18.42 -7.27
CA ASP A 133 -9.40 19.85 -7.46
C ASP A 133 -9.48 20.58 -6.12
N GLN A 134 -9.17 21.88 -6.13
CA GLN A 134 -9.05 22.68 -4.91
C GLN A 134 -10.33 22.61 -4.04
N VAL A 135 -11.49 22.61 -4.68
CA VAL A 135 -12.81 22.58 -4.02
C VAL A 135 -12.99 21.25 -3.29
N SER A 136 -12.74 20.13 -3.97
CA SER A 136 -12.87 18.79 -3.41
C SER A 136 -11.88 18.58 -2.26
N ILE A 137 -10.65 19.08 -2.38
CA ILE A 137 -9.64 19.00 -1.33
C ILE A 137 -10.07 19.81 -0.11
N ALA A 138 -10.54 21.06 -0.30
CA ALA A 138 -11.00 21.90 0.81
C ALA A 138 -12.22 21.29 1.52
N GLN A 139 -13.18 20.75 0.76
CA GLN A 139 -14.34 20.05 1.32
C GLN A 139 -13.92 18.82 2.12
N GLN A 140 -13.01 17.99 1.58
CA GLN A 140 -12.52 16.80 2.28
C GLN A 140 -11.81 17.14 3.60
N LEU A 141 -11.02 18.23 3.63
CA LEU A 141 -10.36 18.70 4.86
C LEU A 141 -11.37 19.07 5.97
N LEU A 142 -12.51 19.65 5.59
CA LEU A 142 -13.58 19.98 6.53
C LEU A 142 -14.36 18.74 6.98
N LEU A 143 -14.76 17.89 6.03
CA LEU A 143 -15.51 16.66 6.29
C LEU A 143 -14.77 15.73 7.26
N GLU A 144 -13.44 15.65 7.13
CA GLU A 144 -12.58 14.81 7.97
C GLU A 144 -12.12 15.49 9.27
N ASN A 145 -12.67 16.68 9.58
CA ASN A 145 -12.29 17.48 10.76
C ASN A 145 -10.76 17.64 10.87
N VAL A 146 -10.10 17.92 9.75
CA VAL A 146 -8.66 18.18 9.70
C VAL A 146 -8.35 19.64 10.04
N VAL A 147 -9.30 20.53 9.73
CA VAL A 147 -9.25 21.97 10.01
C VAL A 147 -10.63 22.46 10.42
N ASP A 148 -10.67 23.53 11.22
CA ASP A 148 -11.92 23.99 11.83
C ASP A 148 -12.69 25.00 10.97
N THR A 149 -12.04 25.59 9.96
CA THR A 149 -12.62 26.71 9.19
C THR A 149 -12.42 26.56 7.69
N PRO A 150 -13.39 27.03 6.87
CA PRO A 150 -13.24 27.06 5.42
C PRO A 150 -12.01 27.82 4.95
N ARG A 151 -11.60 28.88 5.67
CA ARG A 151 -10.38 29.64 5.35
C ARG A 151 -9.14 28.74 5.40
N GLN A 152 -8.95 28.01 6.50
CA GLN A 152 -7.82 27.10 6.65
C GLN A 152 -7.84 25.97 5.63
N ALA A 153 -9.02 25.45 5.32
CA ALA A 153 -9.22 24.41 4.30
C ALA A 153 -8.79 24.92 2.92
N ASN A 154 -9.28 26.08 2.50
CA ASN A 154 -8.96 26.68 1.20
C ASN A 154 -7.48 27.04 1.08
N THR A 155 -6.85 27.59 2.12
CA THR A 155 -5.41 27.87 2.11
C THR A 155 -4.59 26.59 1.95
N THR A 156 -4.97 25.53 2.65
CA THR A 156 -4.28 24.24 2.55
C THR A 156 -4.48 23.60 1.16
N ALA A 157 -5.69 23.67 0.62
CA ALA A 157 -6.02 23.19 -0.72
C ALA A 157 -5.27 23.97 -1.82
N TYR A 158 -5.13 25.29 -1.66
CA TYR A 158 -4.35 26.13 -2.58
C TYR A 158 -2.90 25.67 -2.69
N TYR A 159 -2.24 25.37 -1.57
CA TYR A 159 -0.86 24.84 -1.61
C TYR A 159 -0.77 23.45 -2.23
N ALA A 160 -1.80 22.62 -2.06
CA ALA A 160 -1.88 21.36 -2.78
C ALA A 160 -1.99 21.59 -4.30
N SER A 161 -2.80 22.56 -4.74
CA SER A 161 -2.92 22.92 -6.15
C SER A 161 -1.61 23.47 -6.74
N LEU A 162 -0.88 24.32 -6.01
CA LEU A 162 0.46 24.77 -6.45
C LEU A 162 1.40 23.58 -6.65
N TRP A 163 1.47 22.68 -5.67
CA TRP A 163 2.29 21.47 -5.75
C TRP A 163 1.90 20.56 -6.94
N MET A 164 0.60 20.39 -7.21
CA MET A 164 0.13 19.61 -8.36
C MET A 164 0.52 20.20 -9.71
N ASN A 165 0.64 21.52 -9.79
CA ASN A 165 1.02 22.25 -11.00
C ASN A 165 2.53 22.52 -11.11
N ASP A 166 3.36 21.86 -10.28
CA ASP A 166 4.82 22.04 -10.23
C ASP A 166 5.25 23.49 -9.93
N GLN A 167 4.41 24.23 -9.19
CA GLN A 167 4.71 25.60 -8.80
C GLN A 167 5.44 25.64 -7.46
N GLU A 168 6.33 26.62 -7.32
CA GLU A 168 7.10 26.82 -6.10
C GLU A 168 6.18 27.13 -4.90
N LEU A 169 6.40 26.41 -3.79
CA LEU A 169 5.69 26.62 -2.54
C LEU A 169 6.43 27.67 -1.71
N VAL A 170 6.04 28.94 -1.86
CA VAL A 170 6.64 30.06 -1.12
C VAL A 170 6.04 30.15 0.30
N LEU A 171 6.58 29.33 1.22
CA LEU A 171 6.12 29.23 2.61
C LEU A 171 7.31 29.13 3.58
N SER A 172 7.09 29.51 4.84
CA SER A 172 8.03 29.15 5.91
C SER A 172 8.01 27.63 6.18
N GLN A 173 9.11 27.07 6.69
CA GLN A 173 9.21 25.64 7.03
C GLN A 173 8.07 25.19 7.94
N ARG A 174 7.70 26.01 8.94
CA ARG A 174 6.60 25.70 9.86
C ARG A 174 5.25 25.62 9.14
N SER A 175 5.01 26.53 8.20
CA SER A 175 3.79 26.54 7.39
C SER A 175 3.74 25.31 6.48
N PHE A 176 4.85 25.00 5.82
CA PHE A 176 5.01 23.79 5.00
C PHE A 176 4.65 22.53 5.78
N GLU A 177 5.26 22.32 6.95
CA GLU A 177 4.99 21.12 7.76
C GLU A 177 3.53 21.03 8.19
N THR A 178 2.91 22.17 8.50
CA THR A 178 1.49 22.26 8.89
C THR A 178 0.58 21.82 7.75
N HIS A 179 0.74 22.39 6.56
CA HIS A 179 -0.07 22.03 5.40
C HIS A 179 0.19 20.59 4.95
N ALA A 180 1.46 20.16 4.97
CA ALA A 180 1.83 18.81 4.61
C ALA A 180 1.28 17.77 5.61
N ALA A 181 1.16 18.09 6.90
CA ALA A 181 0.51 17.23 7.88
C ALA A 181 -1.01 17.12 7.65
N ARG A 182 -1.68 18.25 7.33
CA ARG A 182 -3.11 18.30 7.02
C ARG A 182 -3.45 17.49 5.76
N LEU A 183 -2.71 17.74 4.68
CA LEU A 183 -2.91 17.06 3.39
C LEU A 183 -2.64 15.55 3.49
N ASN A 184 -1.67 15.13 4.29
CA ASN A 184 -1.40 13.71 4.53
C ASN A 184 -2.60 12.97 5.15
N ARG A 185 -3.43 13.65 5.97
CA ARG A 185 -4.63 13.03 6.57
C ARG A 185 -5.70 12.67 5.54
N ILE A 186 -5.66 13.32 4.38
CA ILE A 186 -6.57 13.06 3.25
C ILE A 186 -5.85 12.42 2.05
N GLY A 187 -4.62 11.93 2.25
CA GLY A 187 -3.89 11.16 1.24
C GLY A 187 -3.07 11.96 0.24
N ILE A 188 -2.94 13.28 0.42
CA ILE A 188 -2.09 14.12 -0.44
C ILE A 188 -0.76 14.39 0.28
N ASN A 189 0.36 13.99 -0.34
CA ASN A 189 1.67 14.15 0.29
C ASN A 189 2.59 15.07 -0.52
N ILE A 190 2.54 16.36 -0.19
CA ILE A 190 3.35 17.40 -0.82
C ILE A 190 4.85 17.35 -0.47
N ARG A 191 5.29 16.42 0.40
CA ARG A 191 6.73 16.19 0.67
C ARG A 191 7.40 15.31 -0.38
N ASN A 192 6.61 14.65 -1.23
CA ASN A 192 7.11 13.87 -2.35
C ASN A 192 7.14 14.77 -3.60
N VAL A 193 8.04 14.45 -4.54
CA VAL A 193 8.00 15.07 -5.87
C VAL A 193 6.63 14.78 -6.48
N CYS A 194 5.97 15.80 -7.03
CA CYS A 194 4.74 15.60 -7.77
C CYS A 194 5.07 14.77 -9.01
N ASP A 195 4.68 13.50 -9.05
CA ASP A 195 4.86 12.68 -10.24
C ASP A 195 3.77 13.02 -11.25
N ILE A 196 3.94 14.14 -11.95
CA ILE A 196 3.02 14.58 -13.00
C ILE A 196 3.00 13.57 -14.16
N ARG A 197 3.97 12.64 -14.30
CA ARG A 197 3.90 11.56 -15.31
C ARG A 197 2.97 10.41 -14.90
N SER A 198 2.59 10.34 -13.63
CA SER A 198 1.39 9.62 -13.22
C SER A 198 0.08 10.33 -13.61
N PHE A 199 0.14 11.59 -14.09
CA PHE A 199 -1.03 12.48 -14.24
C PHE A 199 -1.05 13.44 -15.46
N SER A 200 -0.14 13.32 -16.43
CA SER A 200 -0.04 14.17 -17.63
C SER A 200 0.38 13.28 -18.80
N THR A 201 -0.13 13.37 -20.04
CA THR A 201 -0.85 14.39 -20.80
C THR A 201 -1.81 13.65 -21.76
N VAL A 202 -2.87 13.08 -21.21
CA VAL A 202 -4.01 12.57 -21.97
C VAL A 202 -5.22 12.97 -21.15
N PHE A 203 -6.27 13.50 -21.79
CA PHE A 203 -7.58 13.75 -21.18
C PHE A 203 -7.83 12.78 -20.02
N ILE A 204 -8.13 13.29 -18.82
CA ILE A 204 -8.51 12.47 -17.67
C ILE A 204 -9.81 11.75 -18.06
N ARG A 205 -9.68 10.61 -18.73
CA ARG A 205 -10.80 9.87 -19.30
C ARG A 205 -11.44 8.96 -18.27
N GLU A 206 -10.76 8.63 -17.18
CA GLU A 206 -11.36 7.81 -16.13
C GLU A 206 -10.65 7.99 -14.80
N MET A 207 -11.32 8.66 -13.87
CA MET A 207 -11.06 8.52 -12.45
C MET A 207 -11.79 7.26 -11.99
N LYS A 208 -11.05 6.17 -11.83
CA LYS A 208 -11.64 4.90 -11.38
C LYS A 208 -11.66 4.87 -9.87
N GLU A 209 -12.86 4.93 -9.29
CA GLU A 209 -13.05 4.57 -7.88
C GLU A 209 -12.72 3.09 -7.69
N ILE A 210 -11.88 2.79 -6.70
CA ILE A 210 -11.50 1.42 -6.36
C ILE A 210 -11.94 1.19 -4.93
N THR A 211 -12.96 0.35 -4.76
CA THR A 211 -13.40 -0.13 -3.45
C THR A 211 -12.79 -1.50 -3.21
N PRO A 212 -11.66 -1.62 -2.49
CA PRO A 212 -11.05 -2.91 -2.24
C PRO A 212 -11.93 -3.75 -1.31
N ALA A 213 -12.24 -4.98 -1.70
CA ALA A 213 -12.83 -5.96 -0.79
C ALA A 213 -11.76 -6.39 0.23
N LYS A 214 -11.98 -6.06 1.51
CA LYS A 214 -11.14 -6.54 2.63
C LYS A 214 -11.63 -7.93 3.10
N ASN A 215 -10.73 -8.71 3.70
CA ASN A 215 -11.03 -10.05 4.26
C ASN A 215 -11.55 -11.08 3.24
N ILE A 216 -10.97 -11.09 2.04
CA ILE A 216 -11.29 -12.05 0.98
C ILE A 216 -11.12 -13.48 1.51
N GLN A 217 -12.18 -14.28 1.41
CA GLN A 217 -12.12 -15.68 1.78
C GLN A 217 -11.37 -16.48 0.72
N PRO A 218 -10.50 -17.43 1.11
CA PRO A 218 -9.84 -18.29 0.16
C PRO A 218 -10.88 -19.10 -0.64
N PRO A 219 -10.63 -19.40 -1.92
CA PRO A 219 -11.55 -20.21 -2.73
C PRO A 219 -11.70 -21.61 -2.14
N SER A 220 -12.82 -22.27 -2.42
CA SER A 220 -13.16 -23.59 -1.84
C SER A 220 -12.10 -24.67 -2.08
N PHE A 221 -11.38 -24.59 -3.19
CA PHE A 221 -10.31 -25.52 -3.54
C PHE A 221 -8.96 -25.21 -2.88
N TYR A 222 -8.82 -24.09 -2.15
CA TYR A 222 -7.57 -23.68 -1.53
C TYR A 222 -7.16 -24.62 -0.39
N LYS A 223 -5.97 -25.19 -0.50
CA LYS A 223 -5.38 -26.07 0.52
C LYS A 223 -4.64 -25.22 1.55
N ARG A 224 -5.17 -25.12 2.77
CA ARG A 224 -4.47 -24.45 3.89
C ARG A 224 -3.29 -25.29 4.35
N ALA A 225 -2.18 -24.64 4.66
CA ALA A 225 -1.04 -25.29 5.28
C ALA A 225 -1.46 -25.79 6.69
N SER A 226 -1.28 -27.09 6.95
CA SER A 226 -1.41 -27.63 8.30
C SER A 226 -0.01 -27.88 8.86
N HIS A 227 0.39 -27.08 9.84
CA HIS A 227 1.66 -27.26 10.56
C HIS A 227 1.52 -28.20 11.76
N LEU A 228 0.28 -28.48 12.18
CA LEU A 228 -0.03 -29.50 13.17
C LEU A 228 -0.34 -30.81 12.43
N ARG A 229 0.57 -31.78 12.55
CA ARG A 229 0.26 -33.18 12.24
C ARG A 229 0.17 -33.90 13.58
N SER A 230 -0.99 -34.50 13.88
CA SER A 230 -1.07 -35.44 14.98
C SER A 230 -0.13 -36.59 14.65
N VAL A 231 0.95 -36.74 15.43
CA VAL A 231 1.77 -37.95 15.38
C VAL A 231 0.99 -38.96 16.23
N ALA A 232 0.40 -39.95 15.56
CA ALA A 232 -0.22 -41.10 16.23
C ALA A 232 0.86 -42.04 16.78
#